data_AF-A0A7R9HUM4-F1
#
_entry.id   AF-A0A7R9HUM4-F1
#
_cell.length_a   1.000
_cell.length_b   1.000
_cell.length_c   1.000
_cell.angle_alpha   90.00
_cell.angle_beta   90.00
_cell.angle_gamma   90.00
#
_symmetry.space_group_name_H-M   'P 1'
#
loop_
_entity.id
_entity.type
_entity.pdbx_description
1 polymer ?
#
loop_
_entity_poly.entity_id
_entity_poly.type
_entity_poly.pdbx_seq_one_letter_code
_entity_poly.pdbx_strand_id
1 'polypeptide(L)'
;PPITESNAVTISGCDEVPCKLEKKSSTELHFKFKVDKETETVTNKVSAKIGPMDMPFIGVDGTDACSLIFLEDGSPASCPLKEGVEYMYKNSISVSEMYPKRFKNAATVACELPTKYLADSLS
;
A
#
# COMPACT_ATOMS: atom_id res chain seq x y z
N PRO A 1 -3.41 -13.98 5.97
CA PRO A 1 -1.97 -14.35 5.87
C PRO A 1 -1.09 -13.26 6.50
N PRO A 2 -0.36 -13.58 7.60
CA PRO A 2 0.54 -12.62 8.21
C PRO A 2 1.65 -12.31 7.20
N ILE A 3 1.79 -11.04 6.88
CA ILE A 3 2.95 -10.44 6.21
C ILE A 3 4.19 -10.75 7.06
N THR A 4 4.79 -11.92 6.82
CA THR A 4 6.02 -12.35 7.46
C THR A 4 7.14 -11.45 6.96
N GLU A 5 7.66 -10.66 7.89
CA GLU A 5 8.92 -9.90 7.92
C GLU A 5 9.73 -9.78 6.62
N SER A 6 9.99 -8.52 6.25
CA SER A 6 10.91 -8.03 5.21
C SER A 6 10.36 -7.93 3.79
N ASN A 7 9.30 -7.15 3.63
CA ASN A 7 9.19 -6.27 2.48
C ASN A 7 9.28 -4.84 3.00
N ALA A 8 10.46 -4.23 2.91
CA ALA A 8 10.70 -2.87 3.39
C ALA A 8 9.70 -1.92 2.72
N VAL A 9 8.70 -1.47 3.49
CA VAL A 9 7.82 -0.39 3.07
C VAL A 9 8.59 0.89 3.30
N THR A 10 9.04 1.50 2.21
CA THR A 10 9.70 2.78 2.22
C THR A 10 8.65 3.85 2.00
N ILE A 11 8.52 4.74 3.00
CA ILE A 11 7.66 5.91 2.93
C ILE A 11 8.58 7.12 2.92
N SER A 12 8.51 7.94 1.87
CA SER A 12 9.37 9.14 1.77
C SER A 12 9.13 10.07 2.96
N GLY A 13 10.20 10.46 3.66
CA GLY A 13 10.10 11.34 4.83
C GLY A 13 9.62 10.65 6.12
N CYS A 14 9.65 9.31 6.17
CA CYS A 14 9.43 8.55 7.38
C CYS A 14 10.71 7.83 7.82
N ASP A 15 11.46 8.48 8.71
CA ASP A 15 12.68 7.90 9.30
C ASP A 15 12.37 7.14 10.61
N GLU A 16 11.23 7.45 11.24
CA GLU A 16 10.79 6.84 12.50
C GLU A 16 9.28 6.54 12.47
N VAL A 17 8.90 5.39 13.03
CA VAL A 17 7.48 5.01 13.21
C VAL A 17 6.93 5.52 14.54
N PRO A 18 5.67 6.02 14.60
CA PRO A 18 4.71 6.17 13.50
C PRO A 18 5.05 7.32 12.55
N CYS A 19 4.93 7.07 11.24
CA CYS A 19 5.24 8.05 10.21
C CYS A 19 4.41 9.32 10.34
N LYS A 20 5.08 10.47 10.37
CA LYS A 20 4.41 11.77 10.32
C LYS A 20 4.25 12.20 8.86
N LEU A 21 3.02 12.14 8.37
CA LEU A 21 2.68 12.64 7.04
C LEU A 21 2.35 14.14 7.10
N GLU A 22 3.06 14.94 6.31
CA GLU A 22 2.80 16.38 6.18
C GLU A 22 1.54 16.62 5.34
N LYS A 23 0.78 17.67 5.67
CA LYS A 23 -0.41 18.03 4.89
C LYS A 23 -0.04 18.80 3.63
N LYS A 24 -0.89 18.71 2.60
CA LYS A 24 -0.66 19.33 1.28
C LYS A 24 0.66 18.87 0.64
N SER A 25 1.18 17.72 1.05
CA SER A 25 2.37 17.13 0.45
C SER A 25 1.99 15.87 -0.32
N SER A 26 2.89 15.48 -1.22
CA SER A 26 2.88 14.15 -1.82
C SER A 26 3.90 13.29 -1.08
N THR A 27 3.52 12.06 -0.77
CA THR A 27 4.38 11.06 -0.13
C THR A 27 4.51 9.88 -1.06
N GLU A 28 5.75 9.49 -1.34
CA GLU A 28 6.04 8.30 -2.12
C GLU A 28 6.05 7.05 -1.25
N LEU A 29 5.45 6.00 -1.77
CA LEU A 29 5.30 4.70 -1.16
C LEU A 29 5.93 3.67 -2.08
N HIS A 30 6.89 2.93 -1.56
CA HIS A 30 7.55 1.86 -2.29
C HIS A 30 7.62 0.62 -1.41
N PHE A 31 7.24 -0.53 -1.95
CA PHE A 31 7.50 -1.80 -1.29
C PHE A 31 7.62 -2.93 -2.31
N LYS A 32 8.45 -3.91 -1.97
CA LYS A 32 8.55 -5.14 -2.74
C LYS A 32 7.49 -6.12 -2.29
N PHE A 33 7.02 -6.99 -3.17
CA PHE A 33 6.16 -8.10 -2.80
C PHE A 33 6.36 -9.25 -3.78
N LYS A 34 6.14 -10.47 -3.30
CA LYS A 34 6.16 -11.67 -4.11
C LYS A 34 4.74 -12.12 -4.37
N VAL A 35 4.47 -12.50 -5.62
CA VAL A 35 3.14 -12.95 -6.02
C VAL A 35 3.06 -14.46 -5.80
N ASP A 36 2.19 -14.91 -4.89
CA ASP A 36 2.07 -16.34 -4.55
C ASP A 36 1.25 -17.13 -5.58
N LYS A 37 0.44 -16.46 -6.39
CA LYS A 37 -0.40 -17.04 -7.46
C LYS A 37 -0.61 -16.03 -8.56
N GLU A 38 -0.78 -16.51 -9.79
CA GLU A 38 -1.12 -15.63 -10.91
C GLU A 38 -2.33 -14.74 -10.57
N THR A 39 -2.17 -13.44 -10.77
CA THR A 39 -3.11 -12.43 -10.28
C THR A 39 -3.47 -11.45 -11.40
N GLU A 40 -4.75 -11.36 -11.75
CA GLU A 40 -5.23 -10.55 -12.88
C GLU A 40 -5.39 -9.06 -12.57
N THR A 41 -5.68 -8.72 -11.31
CA THR A 41 -5.89 -7.33 -10.88
C THR A 41 -5.16 -7.08 -9.58
N VAL A 42 -4.88 -5.82 -9.25
CA VAL A 42 -4.37 -5.45 -7.93
C VAL A 42 -5.14 -4.24 -7.47
N THR A 43 -5.60 -4.23 -6.23
CA THR A 43 -6.37 -3.10 -5.70
C THR A 43 -5.61 -2.46 -4.54
N ASN A 44 -5.53 -1.14 -4.57
CA ASN A 44 -4.97 -0.35 -3.48
C ASN A 44 -5.92 -0.40 -2.27
N LYS A 45 -5.36 -0.68 -1.09
CA LYS A 45 -6.06 -0.52 0.19
C LYS A 45 -5.24 0.36 1.11
N VAL A 46 -5.65 1.61 1.24
CA VAL A 46 -4.88 2.64 1.93
C VAL A 46 -5.80 3.39 2.89
N SER A 47 -5.50 3.32 4.18
CA SER A 47 -6.28 3.98 5.21
C SER A 47 -5.40 4.73 6.19
N ALA A 48 -5.89 5.86 6.68
CA ALA A 48 -5.35 6.59 7.81
C ALA A 48 -6.06 6.14 9.08
N LYS A 49 -5.29 5.70 10.07
CA LYS A 49 -5.80 5.45 11.41
C LYS A 49 -5.77 6.73 12.22
N ILE A 50 -6.95 7.21 12.61
CA ILE A 50 -7.19 8.46 13.32
C ILE A 50 -7.91 8.11 14.63
N GLY A 51 -7.14 7.77 15.66
CA GLY A 51 -7.69 7.26 16.92
C GLY A 51 -8.42 5.92 16.71
N PRO A 52 -9.72 5.80 17.03
CA PRO A 52 -10.51 4.59 16.77
C PRO A 52 -11.09 4.51 15.34
N MET A 53 -10.91 5.54 14.51
CA MET A 53 -11.48 5.60 13.17
C MET A 53 -10.43 5.22 12.12
N ASP A 54 -10.81 4.37 11.17
CA ASP A 54 -10.06 4.11 9.94
C ASP A 54 -10.69 4.91 8.80
N MET A 55 -9.95 5.88 8.25
CA MET A 55 -10.41 6.75 7.17
C MET A 55 -9.71 6.37 5.86
N PRO A 56 -10.44 6.04 4.79
CA PRO A 56 -9.82 5.69 3.51
C PRO A 56 -9.09 6.88 2.91
N PHE A 57 -7.96 6.63 2.24
CA PHE A 57 -7.27 7.66 1.46
C PHE A 57 -8.04 7.96 0.18
N ILE A 58 -8.73 9.10 0.17
CA ILE A 58 -9.56 9.53 -0.96
C ILE A 58 -8.73 9.59 -2.25
N GLY A 59 -9.23 8.91 -3.29
CA GLY A 59 -8.60 8.84 -4.61
C GLY A 59 -7.49 7.80 -4.73
N VAL A 60 -7.20 7.04 -3.66
CA VAL A 60 -6.18 5.98 -3.65
C VAL A 60 -6.81 4.66 -3.23
N ASP A 61 -7.54 4.64 -2.13
CA ASP A 61 -8.21 3.44 -1.63
C ASP A 61 -9.25 2.90 -2.63
N GLY A 62 -9.26 1.59 -2.85
CA GLY A 62 -10.15 0.91 -3.78
C GLY A 62 -9.82 1.09 -5.27
N THR A 63 -8.71 1.76 -5.61
CA THR A 63 -8.30 1.97 -7.01
C THR A 63 -7.47 0.83 -7.57
N ASP A 64 -7.49 0.64 -8.90
CA ASP A 64 -6.62 -0.30 -9.58
C ASP A 64 -5.15 0.12 -9.44
N ALA A 65 -4.31 -0.84 -9.08
CA ALA A 65 -2.89 -0.66 -8.80
C ALA A 65 -1.99 -1.32 -9.86
N CYS A 66 -2.54 -1.97 -10.90
CA CYS A 66 -1.74 -2.68 -11.90
C CYS A 66 -0.79 -1.75 -12.66
N SER A 67 -1.18 -0.48 -12.85
CA SER A 67 -0.32 0.55 -13.46
C SER A 67 0.82 1.03 -12.55
N LEU A 68 0.81 0.65 -11.28
CA LEU A 68 1.74 1.05 -10.24
C LEU A 68 2.73 -0.06 -9.86
N ILE A 69 2.72 -1.18 -10.60
CA ILE A 69 3.60 -2.32 -10.37
C ILE A 69 4.74 -2.29 -11.38
N PHE A 70 5.94 -2.60 -10.89
CA PHE A 70 7.18 -2.58 -11.65
C PHE A 70 7.98 -3.87 -11.40
N LEU A 71 8.79 -4.27 -12.37
CA LEU A 71 9.84 -5.28 -12.18
C LEU A 71 11.02 -4.68 -11.39
N GLU A 72 11.94 -5.53 -10.94
CA GLU A 72 13.13 -5.10 -10.20
C GLU A 72 14.04 -4.15 -11.02
N ASP A 73 14.05 -4.30 -12.34
CA ASP A 73 14.78 -3.41 -13.25
C ASP A 73 14.12 -2.04 -13.43
N GLY A 74 12.95 -1.83 -12.80
CA GLY A 74 12.18 -0.59 -12.87
C GLY A 74 11.28 -0.48 -14.09
N SER A 75 11.21 -1.50 -14.96
CA SER A 75 10.24 -1.53 -16.06
C SER A 75 8.81 -1.77 -15.55
N PRO A 76 7.78 -1.19 -16.19
CA PRO A 76 6.39 -1.42 -15.78
C PRO A 76 6.00 -2.90 -15.91
N ALA A 77 5.48 -3.46 -14.82
CA ALA A 77 4.90 -4.80 -14.77
C ALA A 77 3.38 -4.66 -14.76
N SER A 78 2.76 -4.53 -15.92
CA SER A 78 1.30 -4.57 -16.00
C SER A 78 0.77 -5.94 -15.60
N CYS A 79 -0.40 -5.98 -14.98
CA CYS A 79 -1.13 -7.23 -14.77
C CYS A 79 -1.43 -7.96 -16.11
N PRO A 80 -1.59 -9.30 -16.11
CA PRO A 80 -1.54 -10.20 -14.96
C PRO A 80 -0.13 -10.39 -14.38
N LEU A 81 -0.04 -10.42 -13.06
CA LEU A 81 1.21 -10.71 -12.35
C LEU A 81 1.42 -12.22 -12.24
N LYS A 82 2.65 -12.68 -12.43
CA LYS A 82 3.00 -14.10 -12.48
C LYS A 82 3.32 -14.66 -11.10
N GLU A 83 2.90 -15.89 -10.86
CA GLU A 83 3.26 -16.65 -9.66
C GLU A 83 4.78 -16.77 -9.51
N GLY A 84 5.24 -16.62 -8.26
CA GLY A 84 6.64 -16.73 -7.87
C GLY A 84 7.52 -15.55 -8.23
N VAL A 85 7.00 -14.53 -8.94
CA VAL A 85 7.77 -13.36 -9.36
C VAL A 85 7.70 -12.26 -8.28
N GLU A 86 8.85 -11.62 -8.04
CA GLU A 86 8.95 -10.44 -7.19
C GLU A 86 8.71 -9.18 -8.00
N TYR A 87 7.89 -8.30 -7.44
CA TYR A 87 7.51 -7.02 -8.02
C TYR A 87 7.74 -5.90 -7.02
N MET A 88 7.79 -4.69 -7.54
CA MET A 88 7.90 -3.46 -6.77
C MET A 88 6.66 -2.62 -7.01
N TYR A 89 5.92 -2.34 -5.95
CA TYR A 89 4.86 -1.33 -5.95
C TYR A 89 5.48 0.06 -5.78
N LYS A 90 5.06 1.02 -6.61
CA LYS A 90 5.42 2.43 -6.47
C LYS A 90 4.21 3.32 -6.62
N ASN A 91 3.92 4.13 -5.61
CA ASN A 91 2.82 5.10 -5.69
C ASN A 91 3.21 6.42 -5.03
N SER A 92 2.56 7.50 -5.44
CA SER A 92 2.67 8.81 -4.81
C SER A 92 1.28 9.26 -4.36
N ILE A 93 1.08 9.36 -3.05
CA ILE A 93 -0.21 9.70 -2.45
C ILE A 93 -0.21 11.15 -1.99
N SER A 94 -1.31 11.87 -2.26
CA SER A 94 -1.51 13.23 -1.79
C SER A 94 -2.17 13.26 -0.42
N VAL A 95 -1.52 13.89 0.55
CA VAL A 95 -2.04 14.00 1.93
C VAL A 95 -2.96 15.23 2.02
N SER A 96 -4.26 14.99 1.94
CA SER A 96 -5.28 16.05 1.98
C SER A 96 -5.28 16.83 3.30
N GLU A 97 -5.64 18.11 3.21
CA GLU A 97 -5.79 19.00 4.38
C GLU A 97 -6.92 18.59 5.32
N MET A 98 -7.90 17.86 4.79
CA MET A 98 -9.09 17.43 5.52
C MET A 98 -8.73 16.50 6.70
N TYR A 99 -7.61 15.78 6.64
CA TYR A 99 -7.19 14.91 7.74
C TYR A 99 -6.87 15.71 9.00
N PRO A 100 -7.40 15.40 10.19
CA PRO A 100 -7.19 16.18 11.40
C PRO A 100 -5.72 16.22 11.86
N LYS A 101 -5.26 17.37 12.40
CA LYS A 101 -3.87 17.56 12.89
C LYS A 101 -3.62 17.00 14.31
N ARG A 102 -4.68 16.89 15.12
CA ARG A 102 -4.53 16.56 16.56
C ARG A 102 -4.29 15.08 16.82
N PHE A 103 -4.58 14.23 15.84
CA PHE A 103 -4.36 12.80 15.95
C PHE A 103 -2.99 12.45 15.36
N LYS A 104 -2.29 11.52 16.01
CA LYS A 104 -1.16 10.84 15.38
C LYS A 104 -1.75 10.04 14.23
N ASN A 105 -1.58 10.53 13.01
CA ASN A 105 -2.09 9.84 11.83
C ASN A 105 -1.08 8.76 11.48
N ALA A 106 -1.47 7.49 11.62
CA ALA A 106 -0.70 6.38 11.08
C ALA A 106 -1.32 5.97 9.76
N ALA A 107 -0.54 5.97 8.67
CA ALA A 107 -0.99 5.41 7.41
C ALA A 107 -0.73 3.91 7.40
N THR A 108 -1.76 3.14 7.09
CA THR A 108 -1.66 1.72 6.77
C THR A 108 -1.78 1.59 5.26
N VAL A 109 -0.74 1.06 4.62
CA VAL A 109 -0.70 0.83 3.18
C VAL A 109 -0.67 -0.67 2.96
N ALA A 110 -1.64 -1.18 2.20
CA ALA A 110 -1.68 -2.54 1.74
C ALA A 110 -2.11 -2.60 0.27
N CYS A 111 -1.57 -3.55 -0.48
CA CYS A 111 -2.18 -3.96 -1.75
C CYS A 111 -2.95 -5.24 -1.50
N GLU A 112 -4.23 -5.24 -1.85
CA GLU A 112 -5.02 -6.45 -1.88
C GLU A 112 -4.91 -7.04 -3.28
N LEU A 113 -4.28 -8.21 -3.37
CA LEU A 113 -4.40 -9.07 -4.53
C LEU A 113 -5.79 -9.74 -4.44
N PRO A 114 -6.50 -9.96 -5.56
CA PRO A 114 -7.67 -10.82 -5.66
C PRO A 114 -7.29 -12.28 -5.41
N THR A 115 -6.75 -12.58 -4.24
CA THR A 115 -6.79 -13.92 -3.70
C THR A 115 -8.25 -14.18 -3.33
N LYS A 116 -8.95 -15.00 -4.11
CA LYS A 116 -9.98 -15.89 -3.52
C LYS A 116 -9.34 -16.44 -2.26
N TYR A 117 -9.88 -16.12 -1.08
CA TYR A 117 -9.50 -16.48 0.30
C TYR A 117 -9.43 -15.24 1.20
N LEU A 118 -10.59 -14.62 1.42
CA LEU A 118 -10.96 -14.15 2.76
C LEU A 118 -11.41 -15.38 3.55
N ALA A 119 -10.53 -15.96 4.35
CA ALA A 119 -10.81 -16.69 5.59
C ALA A 119 -9.47 -17.12 6.20
N ASP A 120 -9.43 -17.26 7.52
CA ASP A 120 -8.32 -17.81 8.32
C ASP A 120 -7.20 -16.83 8.71
N SER A 121 -7.55 -15.85 9.54
CA SER A 121 -6.69 -15.39 10.66
C SER A 121 -7.46 -14.50 11.67
N LEU A 122 -8.74 -14.81 11.92
CA LEU A 122 -9.41 -14.40 13.15
C LEU A 122 -9.85 -15.70 13.84
N SER A 123 -8.92 -16.26 14.60
CA SER A 123 -9.22 -17.14 15.74
C SER A 123 -8.45 -16.64 16.94
#